data_AF-A0A6P0JSN0-F1
#
_entry.id   AF-A0A6P0JSN0-F1
#
_cell.length_a   1.000
_cell.length_b   1.000
_cell.length_c   1.000
_cell.angle_alpha   90.00
_cell.angle_beta   90.00
_cell.angle_gamma   90.00
#
_symmetry.space_group_name_H-M   'P 1'
#
loop_
_entity.id
_entity.type
_entity.pdbx_description
1 polymer ?
#
loop_
_entity_poly.entity_id
_entity_poly.type
_entity_poly.pdbx_seq_one_letter_code
_entity_poly.pdbx_strand_id
1 'polypeptide(L)'
;MSKKSILLSAIAGKNRGTLANELDKINILEAITHLEDVNPTDKPTQELELLDGNWRLLYTTSRELLGLNRFPVVQMGQIYQCIRTDSTKVYNIAEITGVPFLEGLVCVAAHFNV
;
A
#
# COMPACT_ATOMS: atom_id res chain seq x y z
N MET A 1 -7.78 -15.65 -16.52
CA MET A 1 -7.38 -14.98 -15.25
C MET A 1 -8.23 -13.72 -15.10
N SER A 2 -8.66 -13.37 -13.89
CA SER A 2 -9.34 -12.09 -13.64
C SER A 2 -8.34 -10.92 -13.71
N LYS A 3 -8.80 -9.70 -14.01
CA LYS A 3 -7.95 -8.48 -14.00
C LYS A 3 -7.21 -8.31 -12.67
N LYS A 4 -7.87 -8.61 -11.55
CA LYS A 4 -7.25 -8.64 -10.21
C LYS A 4 -6.09 -9.64 -10.12
N SER A 5 -6.26 -10.87 -10.64
CA SER A 5 -5.19 -11.87 -10.63
C SER A 5 -4.00 -11.50 -11.52
N ILE A 6 -4.24 -10.77 -12.61
CA ILE A 6 -3.18 -10.24 -13.49
C ILE A 6 -2.36 -9.21 -12.71
N LEU A 7 -3.01 -8.24 -12.07
CA LEU A 7 -2.34 -7.24 -11.23
C LEU A 7 -1.55 -7.89 -10.09
N LEU A 8 -2.15 -8.86 -9.37
CA LEU A 8 -1.47 -9.57 -8.27
C LEU A 8 -0.22 -10.33 -8.76
N SER A 9 -0.27 -10.88 -9.96
CA SER A 9 0.89 -11.55 -10.57
C SER A 9 1.97 -10.55 -10.98
N ALA A 10 1.60 -9.39 -11.52
CA ALA A 10 2.54 -8.35 -11.92
C ALA A 10 3.31 -7.75 -10.74
N ILE A 11 2.67 -7.62 -9.57
CA ILE A 11 3.31 -7.09 -8.35
C ILE A 11 4.07 -8.16 -7.56
N ALA A 12 3.88 -9.45 -7.87
CA ALA A 12 4.52 -10.54 -7.14
C ALA A 12 6.04 -10.44 -7.22
N GLY A 13 6.72 -10.62 -6.07
CA GLY A 13 8.18 -10.55 -6.00
C GLY A 13 8.78 -9.14 -6.13
N LYS A 14 7.97 -8.09 -6.34
CA LYS A 14 8.48 -6.70 -6.47
C LYS A 14 8.79 -6.02 -5.13
N ASN A 15 8.65 -6.75 -4.01
CA ASN A 15 8.87 -6.29 -2.63
C ASN A 15 8.25 -4.91 -2.38
N ARG A 16 6.91 -4.83 -2.53
CA ARG A 16 6.09 -3.61 -2.40
C ARG A 16 6.43 -2.45 -3.34
N GLY A 17 7.28 -2.70 -4.35
CA GLY A 17 7.73 -1.70 -5.32
C GLY A 17 9.22 -1.36 -5.22
N THR A 18 9.93 -1.82 -4.17
CA THR A 18 11.38 -1.57 -4.01
C THR A 18 12.22 -2.24 -5.09
N LEU A 19 11.77 -3.39 -5.63
CA LEU A 19 12.48 -4.15 -6.67
C LEU A 19 11.87 -3.96 -8.06
N ALA A 20 10.87 -3.07 -8.22
CA ALA A 20 10.25 -2.81 -9.52
C ALA A 20 11.11 -1.85 -10.34
N ASN A 21 11.51 -2.27 -11.54
CA ASN A 21 12.16 -1.40 -12.52
C ASN A 21 11.12 -0.53 -13.28
N GLU A 22 11.58 0.35 -14.18
CA GLU A 22 10.66 1.25 -14.91
C GLU A 22 9.67 0.49 -15.80
N LEU A 23 10.09 -0.60 -16.46
CA LEU A 23 9.20 -1.42 -17.27
C LEU A 23 8.14 -2.12 -16.41
N ASP A 24 8.53 -2.63 -15.23
CA ASP A 24 7.59 -3.21 -14.27
C ASP A 24 6.55 -2.19 -13.83
N LYS A 25 6.96 -0.94 -13.55
CA LYS A 25 6.04 0.14 -13.15
C LYS A 25 5.02 0.43 -14.24
N ILE A 26 5.44 0.48 -15.50
CA ILE A 26 4.54 0.68 -16.65
C ILE A 26 3.51 -0.46 -16.72
N ASN A 27 3.98 -1.71 -16.69
CA ASN A 27 3.11 -2.89 -16.78
C ASN A 27 2.13 -2.99 -15.60
N ILE A 28 2.59 -2.66 -14.38
CA ILE A 28 1.75 -2.65 -13.19
C ILE A 28 0.70 -1.55 -13.30
N LEU A 29 1.08 -0.35 -13.76
CA LEU A 29 0.16 0.77 -13.93
C LEU A 29 -0.93 0.43 -14.96
N GLU A 30 -0.57 -0.17 -16.09
CA GLU A 30 -1.53 -0.65 -17.10
C GLU A 30 -2.50 -1.70 -16.49
N ALA A 31 -1.98 -2.64 -15.69
CA ALA A 31 -2.82 -3.62 -15.00
C ALA A 31 -3.75 -2.99 -13.95
N ILE A 32 -3.33 -1.90 -13.29
CA ILE A 32 -4.17 -1.12 -12.38
C ILE A 32 -5.29 -0.43 -13.17
N THR A 33 -4.97 0.30 -14.25
CA THR A 33 -5.98 0.98 -15.08
C THR A 33 -7.04 0.01 -15.57
N HIS A 34 -6.64 -1.15 -16.09
CA HIS A 34 -7.59 -2.16 -16.53
C HIS A 34 -8.47 -2.73 -15.41
N LEU A 35 -7.98 -2.78 -14.17
CA LEU A 35 -8.78 -3.21 -13.03
C LEU A 35 -9.76 -2.10 -12.60
N GLU A 36 -9.34 -0.84 -12.68
CA GLU A 36 -10.19 0.32 -12.39
C GLU A 36 -11.35 0.45 -13.38
N ASP A 37 -11.14 0.12 -14.67
CA ASP A 37 -12.18 0.10 -15.71
C ASP A 37 -13.39 -0.79 -15.39
N VAL A 38 -13.22 -1.78 -14.50
CA VAL A 38 -14.28 -2.71 -14.09
C VAL A 38 -14.69 -2.54 -12.64
N ASN A 39 -14.25 -1.45 -11.98
CA ASN A 39 -14.71 -1.12 -10.64
C ASN A 39 -16.21 -0.78 -10.70
N PRO A 40 -17.09 -1.50 -10.00
CA PRO A 40 -18.53 -1.20 -10.00
C PRO A 40 -18.88 0.07 -9.23
N THR A 41 -17.90 0.69 -8.57
CA THR A 41 -18.08 1.90 -7.76
C THR A 41 -17.69 3.14 -8.56
N ASP A 42 -18.66 3.94 -8.99
CA ASP A 42 -18.42 5.10 -9.87
C ASP A 42 -17.52 6.18 -9.23
N LYS A 43 -17.64 6.37 -7.91
CA LYS A 43 -16.85 7.34 -7.15
C LYS A 43 -16.20 6.65 -5.93
N PRO A 44 -15.15 5.85 -6.13
CA PRO A 44 -14.59 4.99 -5.08
C PRO A 44 -14.15 5.74 -3.82
N THR A 45 -13.70 6.99 -3.96
CA THR A 45 -13.26 7.83 -2.84
C THR A 45 -14.42 8.45 -2.04
N GLN A 46 -15.64 8.44 -2.59
CA GLN A 46 -16.84 8.96 -1.93
C GLN A 46 -17.62 7.86 -1.19
N GLU A 47 -17.45 6.60 -1.60
CA GLU A 47 -18.03 5.43 -0.92
C GLU A 47 -17.20 5.04 0.31
N LEU A 48 -17.26 5.88 1.35
CA LEU A 48 -16.50 5.72 2.58
C LEU A 48 -16.67 4.34 3.22
N GLU A 49 -17.89 3.79 3.22
CA GLU A 49 -18.17 2.47 3.80
C GLU A 49 -17.35 1.34 3.15
N LEU A 50 -17.02 1.46 1.87
CA LEU A 50 -16.20 0.47 1.15
C LEU A 50 -14.69 0.64 1.41
N LEU A 51 -14.28 1.82 1.89
CA LEU A 51 -12.89 2.13 2.23
C LEU A 51 -12.56 1.84 3.70
N ASP A 52 -13.55 1.86 4.58
CA ASP A 52 -13.36 1.59 6.00
C ASP A 52 -12.82 0.16 6.22
N GLY A 53 -11.76 0.05 7.02
CA GLY A 53 -11.17 -1.24 7.35
C GLY A 53 -9.67 -1.20 7.56
N ASN A 54 -9.07 -2.40 7.52
CA ASN A 54 -7.64 -2.61 7.68
C ASN A 54 -7.06 -3.15 6.38
N TRP A 55 -6.27 -2.34 5.72
CA TRP A 55 -5.66 -2.63 4.44
C TRP A 55 -4.20 -3.01 4.62
N ARG A 56 -3.72 -3.98 3.83
CA ARG A 56 -2.28 -4.27 3.71
C ARG A 56 -1.77 -3.72 2.40
N LEU A 57 -0.68 -2.95 2.46
CA LEU A 57 -0.05 -2.38 1.27
C LEU A 57 0.71 -3.48 0.50
N LEU A 58 0.24 -3.82 -0.69
CA LEU A 58 0.89 -4.80 -1.55
C LEU A 58 1.92 -4.16 -2.51
N TYR A 59 1.67 -2.92 -2.94
CA TYR A 59 2.51 -2.20 -3.88
C TYR A 59 2.34 -0.69 -3.72
N THR A 60 3.42 0.08 -3.85
CA THR A 60 3.41 1.54 -3.94
C THR A 60 4.59 2.05 -4.75
N THR A 61 4.44 3.23 -5.35
CA THR A 61 5.54 4.02 -5.93
C THR A 61 5.97 5.18 -5.03
N SER A 62 5.31 5.36 -3.87
CA SER A 62 5.60 6.45 -2.93
C SER A 62 7.00 6.32 -2.32
N ARG A 63 7.85 7.32 -2.59
CA ARG A 63 9.20 7.36 -2.03
C ARG A 63 9.22 7.59 -0.53
N GLU A 64 8.17 8.16 0.06
CA GLU A 64 8.09 8.38 1.50
C GLU A 64 7.81 7.07 2.22
N LEU A 65 6.85 6.27 1.73
CA LEU A 65 6.54 4.95 2.28
C LEU A 65 7.68 3.96 2.06
N LEU A 66 8.33 3.99 0.89
CA LEU A 66 9.49 3.13 0.59
C LEU A 66 10.80 3.64 1.23
N GLY A 67 10.88 4.95 1.49
CA GLY A 67 12.08 5.63 1.96
C GLY A 67 12.34 5.48 3.45
N LEU A 68 11.43 4.86 4.20
CA LEU A 68 11.65 4.48 5.59
C LEU A 68 12.73 3.37 5.72
N ASN A 69 13.13 2.73 4.63
CA ASN A 69 14.28 1.80 4.56
C ASN A 69 15.65 2.50 4.54
N ARG A 70 15.72 3.80 4.85
CA ARG A 70 16.97 4.60 4.86
C ARG A 70 17.77 4.48 6.15
N PHE A 71 17.24 3.84 7.18
CA PHE A 71 17.95 3.65 8.43
C PHE A 71 18.90 2.45 8.33
N PRO A 72 20.21 2.63 8.53
CA PRO A 72 21.13 1.49 8.55
C PRO A 72 20.69 0.54 9.68
N VAL A 73 20.67 -0.76 9.40
CA VAL A 73 20.30 -1.85 10.32
C VAL A 73 18.78 -2.06 10.53
N VAL A 74 17.89 -1.24 9.95
CA VAL A 74 16.43 -1.43 10.05
C VAL A 74 15.87 -1.96 8.73
N GLN A 75 15.19 -3.10 8.78
CA GLN A 75 14.43 -3.65 7.67
C GLN A 75 12.94 -3.31 7.84
N MET A 76 12.30 -2.87 6.76
CA MET A 76 10.85 -2.68 6.74
C MET A 76 10.12 -4.01 6.53
N GLY A 77 9.24 -4.33 7.48
CA GLY A 77 8.27 -5.42 7.40
C GLY A 77 7.03 -5.02 6.60
N GLN A 78 5.85 -5.49 7.02
CA GLN A 78 4.59 -5.14 6.37
C GLN A 78 4.18 -3.69 6.66
N ILE A 79 3.42 -3.12 5.73
CA ILE A 79 2.79 -1.82 5.90
C ILE A 79 1.28 -2.02 5.85
N TYR A 80 0.60 -1.46 6.84
CA TYR A 80 -0.84 -1.49 6.98
C TYR A 80 -1.40 -0.09 6.96
N GLN A 81 -2.60 0.05 6.43
CA GLN A 81 -3.37 1.28 6.46
C GLN A 81 -4.73 0.99 7.08
N CYS A 82 -4.99 1.59 8.24
CA CYS A 82 -6.30 1.52 8.88
C CYS A 82 -7.06 2.79 8.55
N ILE A 83 -8.16 2.67 7.82
CA ILE A 83 -9.05 3.78 7.49
C ILE A 83 -10.23 3.70 8.45
N ARG A 84 -10.53 4.81 9.13
CA ARG A 84 -11.65 4.97 10.06
C ARG A 84 -12.47 6.16 9.61
N THR A 85 -13.60 5.87 9.00
CA THR A 85 -14.46 6.86 8.35
C THR A 85 -15.32 7.61 9.34
N ASP A 86 -15.71 6.96 10.44
CA ASP A 86 -16.43 7.54 11.59
C ASP A 86 -15.73 8.76 12.21
N SER A 87 -14.41 8.75 12.18
CA SER A 87 -13.52 9.71 12.84
C SER A 87 -12.60 10.44 11.86
N THR A 88 -12.82 10.24 10.55
CA THR A 88 -12.04 10.79 9.43
C THR A 88 -10.53 10.63 9.59
N LYS A 89 -10.10 9.47 10.13
CA LYS A 89 -8.70 9.16 10.43
C LYS A 89 -8.15 8.06 9.55
N VAL A 90 -6.89 8.23 9.18
CA VAL A 90 -6.09 7.18 8.56
C VAL A 90 -4.83 6.95 9.39
N TYR A 91 -4.50 5.69 9.61
CA TYR A 91 -3.30 5.27 10.31
C TYR A 91 -2.44 4.45 9.36
N ASN A 92 -1.25 4.95 9.03
CA ASN A 92 -0.24 4.19 8.30
C ASN A 92 0.70 3.57 9.32
N ILE A 93 0.69 2.24 9.40
CA ILE A 93 1.46 1.46 10.37
C ILE A 93 2.50 0.67 9.59
N ALA A 94 3.77 0.85 9.92
CA ALA A 94 4.88 0.11 9.33
C ALA A 94 5.56 -0.73 10.40
N GLU A 95 5.73 -2.02 10.10
CA GLU A 95 6.59 -2.91 10.88
C GLU A 95 8.06 -2.60 10.58
N ILE A 96 8.86 -2.55 11.63
CA ILE A 96 10.30 -2.40 11.54
C ILE A 96 10.98 -3.50 12.34
N THR A 97 12.00 -4.10 11.74
CA THR A 97 12.86 -5.10 12.38
C THR A 97 14.29 -4.59 12.34
N GLY A 98 14.89 -4.43 13.50
CA GLY A 98 16.27 -3.97 13.66
C GLY A 98 17.24 -5.12 13.87
N VAL A 99 18.14 -4.95 14.85
CA VAL A 99 18.97 -6.05 15.38
C VAL A 99 18.10 -7.17 15.95
N PRO A 100 18.61 -8.42 16.06
CA PRO A 100 17.85 -9.53 16.64
C PRO A 100 17.19 -9.13 17.96
N PHE A 101 15.92 -9.52 18.12
CA PHE A 101 15.05 -9.19 19.27
C PHE A 101 14.60 -7.72 19.39
N LEU A 102 14.95 -6.85 18.43
CA LEU A 102 14.45 -5.47 18.37
C LEU A 102 13.45 -5.32 17.22
N GLU A 103 12.17 -5.52 17.55
CA GLU A 103 11.04 -5.31 16.64
C GLU A 103 10.21 -4.13 17.14
N GLY A 104 9.60 -3.41 16.20
CA GLY A 104 8.76 -2.26 16.53
C GLY A 104 7.76 -1.93 15.45
N LEU A 105 6.86 -1.01 15.78
CA LEU A 105 5.87 -0.46 14.87
C LEU A 105 6.04 1.06 14.82
N VAL A 106 6.03 1.62 13.62
CA VAL A 106 5.91 3.06 13.40
C VAL A 106 4.49 3.34 12.95
N CYS A 107 3.77 4.23 13.65
CA CYS A 107 2.42 4.63 13.30
C CYS A 107 2.38 6.12 12.98
N VAL A 108 1.86 6.47 11.80
CA VAL A 108 1.57 7.83 11.39
C VAL A 108 0.06 7.97 11.26
N ALA A 109 -0.53 8.85 12.09
CA ALA A 109 -1.94 9.19 12.03
C ALA A 109 -2.14 10.49 11.24
N ALA A 110 -3.15 10.52 10.39
CA ALA A 110 -3.58 11.71 9.66
C ALA A 110 -5.10 11.81 9.65
N HIS A 111 -5.60 13.01 9.41
CA HIS A 111 -7.02 13.25 9.13
C HIS A 111 -7.19 13.46 7.63
N PHE A 112 -8.31 12.99 7.08
CA PHE A 112 -8.67 13.19 5.68
C PHE A 112 -10.01 13.91 5.55
N ASN A 113 -10.20 14.57 4.42
CA ASN A 113 -11.47 15.19 4.02
C ASN A 113 -11.82 14.66 2.62
N VAL A 114 -13.12 14.50 2.33
CA VAL A 114 -13.63 14.06 1.03
C VAL A 114 -14.41 15.18 0.37
#